data_AF-A0A4Q1RCX2-F1
#
_entry.id   AF-A0A4Q1RCX2-F1
#
_cell.length_a   1.000
_cell.length_b   1.000
_cell.length_c   1.000
_cell.angle_alpha   90.00
_cell.angle_beta   90.00
_cell.angle_gamma   90.00
#
_symmetry.space_group_name_H-M   'P 1'
#
loop_
_entity.id
_entity.type
_entity.pdbx_description
1 polymer ?
#
loop_
_entity_poly.entity_id
_entity_poly.type
_entity_poly.pdbx_seq_one_letter_code
_entity_poly.pdbx_strand_id
1 'polypeptide(L)' 'VALLLRHLGYAPQAARIEEAVAADLEARGEAPRSTDEIGDALAARVAG' A
#
# COMPACT_ATOMS: atom_id res chain seq x y z
N VAL A 1 1.08 -3.77 -7.73
CA VAL A 1 -0.14 -4.61 -7.87
C VAL A 1 -1.43 -3.83 -8.12
N ALA A 2 -1.61 -2.61 -7.60
CA ALA A 2 -2.82 -1.81 -7.83
C ALA A 2 -3.18 -1.60 -9.31
N LEU A 3 -2.21 -1.22 -10.16
CA LEU A 3 -2.43 -1.06 -11.60
C LEU A 3 -2.88 -2.35 -12.29
N LEU A 4 -2.34 -3.50 -11.88
CA LEU A 4 -2.76 -4.81 -12.39
C LEU A 4 -4.18 -5.15 -11.94
N LEU A 5 -4.51 -4.93 -10.67
CA LEU A 5 -5.87 -5.14 -10.16
C LEU A 5 -6.88 -4.28 -10.91
N ARG A 6 -6.55 -3.01 -11.16
CA ARG A 6 -7.38 -2.11 -11.97
C ARG A 6 -7.56 -2.63 -13.39
N HIS A 7 -6.49 -3.11 -14.03
CA HIS A 7 -6.55 -3.71 -15.35
C HIS A 7 -7.45 -4.95 -15.40
N LEU A 8 -7.47 -5.76 -14.34
CA LEU A 8 -8.30 -6.95 -14.21
C LEU A 8 -9.74 -6.66 -13.74
N GLY A 9 -10.12 -5.40 -13.57
CA GLY A 9 -11.47 -5.00 -13.14
C GLY A 9 -11.68 -4.96 -11.62
N TYR A 10 -10.65 -5.22 -10.81
CA TYR A 10 -10.68 -5.16 -9.35
C TYR A 10 -10.42 -3.74 -8.82
N ALA A 11 -11.23 -2.78 -9.27
CA ALA A 11 -11.07 -1.36 -8.93
C ALA A 11 -11.16 -1.07 -7.41
N PRO A 12 -12.08 -1.67 -6.62
CA PRO A 12 -12.13 -1.44 -5.17
C PRO A 12 -10.85 -1.90 -4.46
N GLN A 13 -10.28 -3.02 -4.86
CA GLN A 13 -9.04 -3.56 -4.30
C GLN A 13 -7.84 -2.70 -4.69
N ALA A 14 -7.80 -2.22 -5.94
CA ALA A 14 -6.77 -1.27 -6.37
C ALA A 14 -6.80 0.01 -5.54
N ALA A 15 -8.00 0.57 -5.29
CA ALA A 15 -8.17 1.77 -4.47
C ALA A 15 -7.64 1.58 -3.03
N ARG A 16 -7.96 0.46 -2.36
CA ARG A 16 -7.42 0.17 -1.01
C ARG A 16 -5.90 0.14 -0.98
N ILE A 17 -5.27 -0.42 -2.02
CA ILE A 17 -3.80 -0.46 -2.11
C ILE A 17 -3.23 0.95 -2.34
N GLU A 18 -3.85 1.74 -3.21
CA GLU A 18 -3.44 3.13 -3.47
C GLU A 18 -3.58 3.98 -2.20
N GLU A 19 -4.67 3.85 -1.45
CA GLU A 19 -4.91 4.51 -0.16
C GLU A 19 -3.88 4.11 0.90
N ALA A 20 -3.60 2.80 1.03
CA ALA A 20 -2.58 2.32 1.98
C ALA A 20 -1.18 2.86 1.66
N VAL A 21 -0.83 2.93 0.38
CA VAL A 21 0.46 3.51 -0.07
C VAL A 21 0.51 5.01 0.19
N ALA A 22 -0.56 5.75 -0.11
CA ALA A 22 -0.63 7.18 0.16
C ALA A 22 -0.46 7.47 1.66
N ALA A 23 -1.19 6.74 2.52
CA ALA A 23 -1.09 6.87 3.97
C ALA A 23 0.30 6.50 4.52
N ASP A 24 0.97 5.47 3.97
CA ASP A 24 2.34 5.14 4.40
C ASP A 24 3.35 6.21 3.97
N LEU A 25 3.17 6.81 2.79
CA LEU A 25 4.01 7.91 2.32
C LEU A 25 3.82 9.19 3.13
N GLU A 26 2.59 9.50 3.53
CA GLU A 26 2.27 10.64 4.42
C GLU A 26 2.84 10.44 5.83
N ALA A 27 2.76 9.22 6.37
CA ALA A 27 3.28 8.88 7.69
C ALA A 27 4.79 8.59 7.71
N ARG A 28 5.45 8.62 6.55
CA ARG A 28 6.87 8.25 6.42
C ARG A 28 7.76 9.27 7.14
N GLY A 29 8.39 8.85 8.23
CA GLY A 29 9.46 9.60 8.89
C GLY A 29 10.79 9.53 8.13
N GLU A 30 11.82 10.14 8.71
CA GLU A 30 13.17 10.22 8.09
C GLU A 30 14.02 8.98 8.31
N ALA A 31 13.66 8.14 9.28
CA ALA A 31 14.40 6.91 9.57
C ALA A 31 14.29 5.92 8.41
N PRO A 32 15.42 5.32 7.97
CA PRO A 32 15.39 4.29 6.94
C PRO A 32 14.61 3.07 7.43
N ARG A 33 13.79 2.50 6.54
CA ARG A 33 13.07 1.23 6.72
C ARG A 33 13.52 0.27 5.62
N SER A 34 13.63 -1.01 5.96
CA SER A 34 13.87 -2.10 5.01
C SER A 34 12.65 -2.34 4.12
N THR A 35 12.86 -3.04 3.00
CA THR A 35 11.79 -3.46 2.10
C THR A 35 10.73 -4.30 2.82
N ASP A 36 11.15 -5.17 3.74
CA ASP A 36 10.25 -6.05 4.49
C ASP A 36 9.39 -5.25 5.48
N GLU A 37 9.98 -4.32 6.23
CA GLU A 37 9.23 -3.43 7.13
C GLU A 37 8.20 -2.57 6.39
N ILE A 38 8.54 -2.09 5.18
CA ILE A 38 7.60 -1.34 4.33
C ILE A 38 6.49 -2.28 3.85
N GLY A 39 6.82 -3.50 3.43
CA GLY A 39 5.86 -4.51 3.00
C GLY A 39 4.85 -4.86 4.09
N ASP A 40 5.31 -5.12 5.31
CA ASP A 40 4.46 -5.44 6.46
C ASP A 40 3.54 -4.28 6.81
N ALA A 41 4.06 -3.04 6.80
CA ALA A 41 3.28 -1.84 7.08
C ALA A 41 2.18 -1.58 6.04
N LEU A 42 2.43 -1.90 4.76
CA LEU A 42 1.43 -1.81 3.71
C LEU A 42 0.40 -2.94 3.80
N ALA A 43 0.85 -4.18 4.05
CA ALA A 43 -0.03 -5.34 4.17
C ALA A 43 -1.02 -5.21 5.34
N ALA A 44 -0.53 -4.74 6.50
CA ALA A 44 -1.37 -4.49 7.67
C ALA A 44 -2.48 -3.45 7.39
N ARG A 45 -2.16 -2.37 6.65
CA ARG A 45 -3.14 -1.34 6.28
C ARG A 45 -4.18 -1.81 5.26
N VAL A 46 -3.80 -2.67 4.33
CA VAL A 46 -4.72 -3.21 3.31
C VAL A 46 -5.67 -4.26 3.89
N ALA A 47 -5.23 -4.99 4.92
CA ALA A 47 -6.01 -6.05 5.56
C ALA A 47 -7.02 -5.56 6.61
N GLY A 48 -6.85 -4.35 7.15
CA GLY A 48 -7.77 -3.69 8.06
C GLY A 48 -8.93 -3.01 7.34
#